data_AF-A0A0R1ZKB6-F1
#
_entry.id   AF-A0A0R1ZKB6-F1
#
_cell.length_a   1.000
_cell.length_b   1.000
_cell.length_c   1.000
_cell.angle_alpha   90.00
_cell.angle_beta   90.00
_cell.angle_gamma   90.00
#
_symmetry.space_group_name_H-M   'P 1'
#
loop_
_entity.id
_entity.type
_entity.pdbx_description
1 polymer ?
#
loop_
_entity_poly.entity_id
_entity_poly.type
_entity_poly.pdbx_seq_one_letter_code
_entity_poly.pdbx_strand_id
1 'polypeptide(L)'
;MLKLRAGLTGNVTPAEVERLLSYYAEMIADLMEDGVSEQEAVAKMGDPNAIVFEAVDNAHVDKAAQNANDAYAQEQTAAHEQRSEWVPPAYLRKAHRTNWALIILLIVTAPLWGSIGFGILAVLFSIDIAIWCIPFAGGCLAGGLGIGWLMTLFASPLAILGVPFIGITQLGLGLGLIGAALLAGWVTYKFSAVFLKAHMALVHWALAKLNRGKEAWS
;
A
#
# COMPACT_ATOMS: atom_id res chain seq x y z
N MET A 1 -11.99 2.37 71.78
CA MET A 1 -12.17 2.42 70.31
C MET A 1 -12.75 3.75 69.79
N LEU A 2 -13.99 4.13 70.13
CA LEU A 2 -14.64 5.34 69.58
C LEU A 2 -13.89 6.66 69.83
N LYS A 3 -13.30 6.84 71.03
CA LYS A 3 -12.51 8.03 71.37
C LYS A 3 -11.19 8.13 70.59
N LEU A 4 -10.53 7.00 70.33
CA LEU A 4 -9.30 6.94 69.53
C LEU A 4 -9.59 7.33 68.08
N ARG A 5 -10.63 6.72 67.47
CA ARG A 5 -11.07 7.08 66.12
C ARG A 5 -11.35 8.58 65.99
N ALA A 6 -12.09 9.16 66.92
CA ALA A 6 -12.42 10.59 66.92
C ALA A 6 -11.19 11.49 67.01
N GLY A 7 -10.15 11.08 67.75
CA GLY A 7 -8.90 11.84 67.89
C GLY A 7 -7.98 11.76 66.67
N LEU A 8 -7.98 10.64 65.93
CA LEU A 8 -7.18 10.50 64.71
C LEU A 8 -7.89 11.05 63.46
N THR A 9 -9.23 11.07 63.44
CA THR A 9 -10.00 11.68 62.33
C THR A 9 -9.79 13.18 62.28
N GLY A 10 -8.99 13.64 61.30
CA GLY A 10 -8.68 15.05 61.06
C GLY A 10 -7.18 15.32 60.84
N ASN A 11 -6.31 14.50 61.43
CA ASN A 11 -4.85 14.68 61.35
C ASN A 11 -4.17 13.59 60.50
N VAL A 12 -4.69 12.37 60.55
CA VAL A 12 -4.16 11.20 59.84
C VAL A 12 -5.10 10.82 58.67
N THR A 13 -4.56 10.21 57.62
CA THR A 13 -5.36 9.81 56.45
C THR A 13 -6.37 8.71 56.85
N PRO A 14 -7.55 8.63 56.18
CA PRO A 14 -8.59 7.68 56.56
C PRO A 14 -8.13 6.21 56.58
N ALA A 15 -7.21 5.84 55.67
CA ALA A 15 -6.65 4.50 55.59
C ALA A 15 -5.72 4.18 56.78
N GLU A 16 -4.91 5.14 57.23
CA GLU A 16 -3.99 4.91 58.36
C GLU A 16 -4.74 4.91 59.71
N VAL A 17 -5.85 5.66 59.82
CA VAL A 17 -6.78 5.56 60.95
C VAL A 17 -7.30 4.12 61.09
N GLU A 18 -7.70 3.50 59.97
CA GLU A 18 -8.21 2.13 59.97
C GLU A 18 -7.12 1.11 60.31
N ARG A 19 -5.89 1.29 59.79
CA ARG A 19 -4.75 0.45 60.11
C ARG A 19 -4.41 0.47 61.60
N LEU A 20 -4.36 1.65 62.19
CA LEU A 20 -4.09 1.81 63.63
C LEU A 20 -5.22 1.23 64.47
N LEU A 21 -6.47 1.47 64.11
CA LEU A 21 -7.62 0.87 64.79
C LEU A 21 -7.60 -0.66 64.71
N SER A 22 -7.24 -1.23 63.56
CA SER A 22 -7.12 -2.68 63.37
C SER A 22 -6.01 -3.26 64.24
N TYR A 23 -4.83 -2.63 64.26
CA TYR A 23 -3.71 -3.05 65.08
C TYR A 23 -4.07 -3.08 66.58
N TYR A 24 -4.73 -2.05 67.07
CA TYR A 24 -5.19 -2.02 68.46
C TYR A 24 -6.34 -2.99 68.74
N ALA A 25 -7.21 -3.26 67.75
CA ALA A 25 -8.27 -4.25 67.89
C ALA A 25 -7.69 -5.66 68.09
N GLU A 26 -6.67 -6.01 67.33
CA GLU A 26 -5.98 -7.30 67.40
C GLU A 26 -5.28 -7.47 68.76
N MET A 27 -4.54 -6.45 69.21
CA MET A 27 -3.89 -6.49 70.52
C MET A 27 -4.86 -6.55 71.71
N ILE A 28 -6.03 -5.90 71.62
CA ILE A 28 -7.08 -6.03 72.64
C ILE A 28 -7.71 -7.42 72.58
N ALA A 29 -7.90 -7.98 71.39
CA ALA A 29 -8.45 -9.32 71.23
C ALA A 29 -7.54 -10.38 71.86
N ASP A 30 -6.22 -10.30 71.67
CA ASP A 30 -5.24 -11.19 72.30
C ASP A 30 -5.34 -11.15 73.84
N LEU A 31 -5.44 -9.94 74.41
CA LEU A 31 -5.57 -9.78 75.86
C LEU A 31 -6.89 -10.34 76.40
N MET A 32 -7.97 -10.27 75.62
CA MET A 32 -9.25 -10.87 75.98
C MET A 32 -9.22 -12.40 75.88
N GLU A 33 -8.45 -12.96 74.95
CA GLU A 33 -8.22 -14.40 74.84
C GLU A 33 -7.50 -14.97 76.07
N ASP A 34 -6.59 -14.17 76.66
CA ASP A 34 -5.92 -14.47 77.93
C ASP A 34 -6.81 -14.27 79.18
N GLY A 35 -8.10 -13.97 78.99
CA GLY A 35 -9.10 -13.86 80.06
C GLY A 35 -9.16 -12.49 80.75
N VAL A 36 -8.51 -11.46 80.20
CA VAL A 36 -8.57 -10.09 80.71
C VAL A 36 -9.84 -9.42 80.17
N SER A 37 -10.61 -8.74 81.04
CA SER A 37 -11.79 -8.01 80.57
C SER A 37 -11.40 -6.83 79.67
N GLU A 38 -12.19 -6.53 78.64
CA GLU A 38 -11.91 -5.48 77.64
C GLU A 38 -11.55 -4.12 78.29
N GLN A 39 -12.22 -3.77 79.39
CA GLN A 39 -12.02 -2.51 80.10
C GLN A 39 -10.65 -2.44 80.79
N GLU A 40 -10.16 -3.57 81.31
CA GLU A 40 -8.85 -3.68 81.94
C GLU A 40 -7.73 -3.79 80.89
N ALA A 41 -7.99 -4.47 79.76
CA ALA A 41 -7.07 -4.51 78.62
C ALA A 41 -6.81 -3.11 78.07
N VAL A 42 -7.87 -2.30 77.89
CA VAL A 42 -7.75 -0.90 77.44
C VAL A 42 -7.00 -0.04 78.46
N ALA A 43 -7.15 -0.29 79.77
CA ALA A 43 -6.44 0.45 80.81
C ALA A 43 -4.93 0.14 80.84
N LYS A 44 -4.53 -1.10 80.55
CA LYS A 44 -3.11 -1.52 80.48
C LYS A 44 -2.37 -0.94 79.28
N MET A 45 -3.09 -0.56 78.23
CA MET A 45 -2.53 -0.10 76.95
C MET A 45 -2.14 1.39 76.94
N GLY A 46 -2.43 2.12 78.02
CA GLY A 46 -2.05 3.53 78.18
C GLY A 46 -3.10 4.53 77.68
N ASP A 47 -2.84 5.83 77.89
CA ASP A 47 -3.75 6.92 77.53
C ASP A 47 -3.88 7.06 75.99
N PRO A 48 -5.08 6.85 75.41
CA PRO A 48 -5.32 6.94 73.97
C PRO A 48 -4.87 8.25 73.33
N ASN A 49 -4.81 9.36 74.09
CA ASN A 49 -4.42 10.67 73.54
C ASN A 49 -2.92 10.79 73.25
N ALA A 50 -2.06 10.10 74.01
CA ALA A 50 -0.62 10.10 73.77
C ALA A 50 -0.27 9.39 72.44
N ILE A 51 -0.99 8.31 72.14
CA ILE A 51 -0.88 7.54 70.90
C ILE A 51 -1.31 8.37 69.70
N VAL A 52 -2.36 9.20 69.84
CA VAL A 52 -2.79 10.10 68.77
C VAL A 52 -1.69 11.10 68.43
N PHE A 53 -1.00 11.66 69.43
CA PHE A 53 0.05 12.65 69.19
C PHE A 53 1.24 12.05 68.42
N GLU A 54 1.71 10.87 68.82
CA GLU A 54 2.82 10.18 68.15
C GLU A 54 2.45 9.72 66.72
N ALA A 55 1.24 9.20 66.54
CA ALA A 55 0.75 8.79 65.21
C ALA A 55 0.61 9.99 64.25
N VAL A 56 0.22 11.15 64.76
CA VAL A 56 0.11 12.38 63.97
C VAL A 56 1.48 12.91 63.58
N ASP A 57 2.45 12.93 64.50
CA ASP A 57 3.82 13.37 64.22
C ASP A 57 4.49 12.49 63.14
N ASN A 58 4.39 11.17 63.29
CA ASN A 58 4.89 10.23 62.28
C ASN A 58 4.18 10.39 60.92
N ALA A 59 2.87 10.64 60.92
CA ALA A 59 2.13 10.90 59.68
C ALA A 59 2.55 12.21 58.99
N HIS A 60 3.04 13.22 59.73
CA HIS A 60 3.61 14.43 59.15
C HIS A 60 4.97 14.16 58.49
N VAL A 61 5.79 13.30 59.09
CA VAL A 61 7.08 12.86 58.51
C VAL A 61 6.84 12.09 57.22
N ASP A 62 5.87 11.18 57.20
CA ASP A 62 5.53 10.39 56.01
C ASP A 62 4.99 11.28 54.87
N LYS A 63 4.13 12.25 55.18
CA LYS A 63 3.64 13.23 54.20
C LYS A 63 4.78 14.11 53.66
N ALA A 64 5.72 14.51 54.50
CA ALA A 64 6.88 15.29 54.06
C ALA A 64 7.80 14.49 53.13
N ALA A 65 8.01 13.20 53.42
CA ALA A 65 8.78 12.29 52.57
C ALA A 65 8.07 12.02 51.23
N GLN A 66 6.74 11.84 51.25
CA GLN A 66 5.93 11.69 50.04
C GLN A 66 5.99 12.95 49.17
N ASN A 67 5.78 14.13 49.76
CA ASN A 67 5.89 15.40 49.04
C ASN A 67 7.27 15.63 48.42
N ALA A 68 8.34 15.20 49.10
CA ALA A 68 9.69 15.26 48.55
C ALA A 68 9.86 14.30 47.36
N ASN A 69 9.39 13.06 47.47
CA ASN A 69 9.41 12.10 46.37
C ASN A 69 8.58 12.56 45.17
N ASP A 70 7.41 13.16 45.41
CA ASP A 70 6.53 13.69 44.38
C ASP A 70 7.18 14.90 43.69
N ALA A 71 7.89 15.76 44.43
CA ALA A 71 8.66 16.86 43.87
C ALA A 71 9.82 16.37 42.98
N TYR A 72 10.57 15.35 43.42
CA TYR A 72 11.62 14.71 42.60
C TYR A 72 11.03 14.01 41.36
N ALA A 73 9.88 13.36 41.50
CA ALA A 73 9.17 12.73 40.38
C ALA A 73 8.69 13.77 39.37
N GLN A 74 8.16 14.91 39.84
CA GLN A 74 7.72 16.02 38.99
C GLN A 74 8.89 16.65 38.22
N GLU A 75 10.04 16.85 38.88
CA GLU A 75 11.26 17.36 38.25
C GLU A 75 11.81 16.38 37.20
N GLN A 76 11.78 15.07 37.48
CA GLN A 76 12.13 14.06 36.47
C GLN A 76 11.13 14.03 35.31
N THR A 77 9.82 14.13 35.56
CA THR A 77 8.83 14.19 34.48
C THR A 77 8.97 15.45 33.64
N ALA A 78 9.27 16.61 34.24
CA ALA A 78 9.53 17.85 33.50
C ALA A 78 10.83 17.76 32.68
N ALA A 79 11.89 17.16 33.23
CA ALA A 79 13.12 16.89 32.51
C ALA A 79 12.95 15.85 31.40
N HIS A 80 12.08 14.85 31.59
CA HIS A 80 11.70 13.86 30.58
C HIS A 80 10.79 14.46 29.50
N GLU A 81 9.87 15.36 29.85
CA GLU A 81 8.97 16.05 28.94
C GLU A 81 9.76 16.99 28.02
N GLN A 82 10.69 17.76 28.59
CA GLN A 82 11.59 18.63 27.82
C GLN A 82 12.60 17.84 26.97
N ARG A 83 13.02 16.64 27.41
CA ARG A 83 13.79 15.69 26.57
C ARG A 83 12.93 15.05 25.47
N SER A 84 11.63 14.89 25.72
CA SER A 84 10.68 14.33 24.76
C SER A 84 10.16 15.35 23.75
N GLU A 85 10.30 16.65 23.98
CA GLU A 85 9.87 17.65 23.01
C GLU A 85 10.81 17.68 21.78
N TRP A 86 12.08 17.31 21.95
CA TRP A 86 12.95 16.97 20.83
C TRP A 86 12.75 15.51 20.40
N VAL A 87 11.54 15.13 19.98
CA VAL A 87 11.37 13.98 19.08
C VAL A 87 11.60 14.51 17.67
N PRO A 88 12.72 14.18 16.99
CA PRO A 88 12.81 14.47 15.57
C PRO A 88 11.61 13.80 14.91
N PRO A 89 10.76 14.54 14.22
CA PRO A 89 9.55 13.96 13.65
C PRO A 89 9.97 12.80 12.74
N ALA A 90 9.18 11.72 12.76
CA ALA A 90 9.52 10.45 12.10
C ALA A 90 9.78 10.57 10.58
N TYR A 91 9.64 11.76 9.99
CA TYR A 91 10.07 12.07 8.63
C TYR A 91 11.58 12.31 8.46
N LEU A 92 12.36 12.54 9.53
CA LEU A 92 13.82 12.75 9.45
C LEU A 92 14.66 11.50 9.71
N ARG A 93 14.06 10.30 9.75
CA ARG A 93 14.79 9.05 9.51
C ARG A 93 14.61 8.56 8.08
N LYS A 94 14.71 9.47 7.10
CA LYS A 94 15.19 9.06 5.79
C LYS A 94 16.71 9.04 5.87
N ALA A 95 17.25 7.93 6.38
CA ALA A 95 18.64 7.62 6.18
C ALA A 95 18.85 7.57 4.67
N HIS A 96 19.37 8.66 4.10
CA HIS A 96 19.97 8.65 2.77
C HIS A 96 21.28 7.86 2.88
N ARG A 97 21.15 6.57 3.21
CA ARG A 97 22.05 5.57 2.68
C ARG A 97 21.68 5.59 1.22
N THR A 98 22.40 6.41 0.44
CA THR A 98 22.40 6.29 -1.01
C THR A 98 22.45 4.81 -1.25
N ASN A 99 21.39 4.30 -1.85
CA ASN A 99 21.28 2.89 -2.09
C ASN A 99 22.25 2.63 -3.23
N TRP A 100 23.56 2.70 -2.99
CA TRP A 100 24.61 2.27 -3.90
C TRP A 100 24.34 0.81 -4.26
N ALA A 101 23.82 0.03 -3.30
CA ALA A 101 23.21 -1.27 -3.56
C ALA A 101 22.02 -1.19 -4.53
N LEU A 102 21.06 -0.27 -4.42
CA LEU A 102 20.00 -0.11 -5.44
C LEU A 102 20.51 0.50 -6.74
N ILE A 103 21.56 1.31 -6.78
CA ILE A 103 22.14 1.87 -8.01
C ILE A 103 22.91 0.78 -8.75
N ILE A 104 23.67 -0.05 -8.03
CA ILE A 104 24.30 -1.27 -8.55
C ILE A 104 23.22 -2.28 -8.96
N LEU A 105 22.18 -2.48 -8.14
CA LEU A 105 21.04 -3.32 -8.48
C LEU A 105 20.29 -2.73 -9.69
N LEU A 106 20.20 -1.40 -9.85
CA LEU A 106 19.58 -0.70 -10.99
C LEU A 106 20.45 -0.79 -12.24
N ILE A 107 21.78 -0.76 -12.11
CA ILE A 107 22.73 -0.95 -13.23
C ILE A 107 22.74 -2.40 -13.69
N VAL A 108 22.58 -3.36 -12.76
CA VAL A 108 22.51 -4.81 -13.06
C VAL A 108 21.11 -5.25 -13.48
N THR A 109 20.06 -4.58 -13.00
CA THR A 109 18.67 -4.82 -13.44
C THR A 109 18.26 -3.95 -14.63
N ALA A 110 18.98 -2.88 -14.96
CA ALA A 110 18.79 -2.11 -16.20
C ALA A 110 18.87 -2.98 -17.47
N PRO A 111 19.83 -3.91 -17.63
CA PRO A 111 19.82 -4.83 -18.76
C PRO A 111 18.67 -5.85 -18.70
N LEU A 112 18.17 -6.20 -17.50
CA LEU A 112 17.03 -7.11 -17.33
C LEU A 112 15.69 -6.43 -17.65
N TRP A 113 15.43 -5.22 -17.13
CA TRP A 113 14.23 -4.44 -17.47
C TRP A 113 14.28 -3.93 -18.92
N GLY A 114 15.47 -3.59 -19.41
CA GLY A 114 15.71 -3.19 -20.80
C GLY A 114 15.39 -4.31 -21.78
N SER A 115 15.85 -5.53 -21.53
CA SER A 115 15.55 -6.69 -22.39
C SER A 115 14.09 -7.15 -22.30
N ILE A 116 13.45 -7.09 -21.13
CA ILE A 116 12.01 -7.40 -20.98
C ILE A 116 11.16 -6.37 -21.72
N GLY A 117 11.43 -5.08 -21.54
CA GLY A 117 10.72 -4.01 -22.24
C GLY A 117 10.93 -4.07 -23.75
N PHE A 118 12.17 -4.28 -24.19
CA PHE A 118 12.51 -4.47 -25.60
C PHE A 118 11.86 -5.74 -26.18
N GLY A 119 11.80 -6.83 -25.41
CA GLY A 119 11.15 -8.07 -25.81
C GLY A 119 9.65 -7.89 -26.04
N ILE A 120 8.96 -7.20 -25.12
CA ILE A 120 7.54 -6.86 -25.30
C ILE A 120 7.35 -5.97 -26.53
N LEU A 121 8.20 -4.96 -26.71
CA LEU A 121 8.13 -4.08 -27.88
C LEU A 121 8.36 -4.86 -29.18
N ALA A 122 9.35 -5.75 -29.22
CA ALA A 122 9.66 -6.58 -30.38
C ALA A 122 8.52 -7.54 -30.73
N VAL A 123 7.84 -8.13 -29.72
CA VAL A 123 6.66 -8.97 -29.92
C VAL A 123 5.50 -8.15 -30.49
N LEU A 124 5.22 -6.97 -29.93
CA LEU A 124 4.18 -6.08 -30.45
C LEU A 124 4.48 -5.67 -31.90
N PHE A 125 5.71 -5.25 -32.18
CA PHE A 125 6.16 -4.87 -33.51
C PHE A 125 6.09 -6.04 -34.51
N SER A 126 6.39 -7.26 -34.06
CA SER A 126 6.24 -8.48 -34.86
C SER A 126 4.78 -8.74 -35.20
N ILE A 127 3.87 -8.58 -34.22
CA ILE A 127 2.43 -8.72 -34.44
C ILE A 127 1.94 -7.65 -35.42
N ASP A 128 2.38 -6.40 -35.28
CA ASP A 128 2.04 -5.32 -36.21
C ASP A 128 2.49 -5.67 -37.64
N ILE A 129 3.73 -6.12 -37.84
CA ILE A 129 4.22 -6.53 -39.17
C ILE A 129 3.41 -7.72 -39.72
N ALA A 130 3.08 -8.71 -38.89
CA ALA A 130 2.27 -9.86 -39.31
C ALA A 130 0.86 -9.44 -39.74
N ILE A 131 0.26 -8.46 -39.05
CA ILE A 131 -1.03 -7.87 -39.42
C ILE A 131 -0.95 -7.15 -40.77
N TRP A 132 0.15 -6.44 -41.06
CA TRP A 132 0.38 -5.78 -42.36
C TRP A 132 0.75 -6.75 -43.49
N CYS A 133 1.19 -7.97 -43.16
CA CYS A 133 1.49 -9.00 -44.15
C CYS A 133 0.23 -9.46 -44.89
N ILE A 134 -0.93 -9.49 -44.24
CA ILE A 134 -2.20 -9.92 -44.85
C ILE A 134 -2.62 -9.00 -46.02
N PRO A 135 -2.75 -7.67 -45.86
CA PRO A 135 -3.10 -6.79 -46.96
C PRO A 135 -1.99 -6.69 -48.02
N PHE A 136 -0.73 -6.79 -47.60
CA PHE A 136 0.40 -6.80 -48.53
C PHE A 136 0.40 -8.06 -49.42
N ALA A 137 0.23 -9.25 -48.84
CA ALA A 137 0.13 -10.50 -49.56
C ALA A 137 -1.10 -10.51 -50.48
N GLY A 138 -2.25 -10.00 -50.01
CA GLY A 138 -3.44 -9.81 -50.85
C GLY A 138 -3.18 -8.89 -52.04
N GLY A 139 -2.45 -7.79 -51.83
CA GLY A 139 -2.02 -6.89 -52.90
C GLY A 139 -1.06 -7.54 -53.90
N CYS A 140 -0.07 -8.29 -53.43
CA CYS A 140 0.87 -9.04 -54.28
C CYS A 140 0.16 -10.12 -55.10
N LEU A 141 -0.79 -10.85 -54.51
CA LEU A 141 -1.59 -11.85 -55.22
C LEU A 141 -2.47 -11.20 -56.28
N ALA A 142 -3.17 -10.11 -55.94
CA ALA A 142 -3.98 -9.38 -56.90
C ALA A 142 -3.14 -8.80 -58.05
N GLY A 143 -1.95 -8.26 -57.74
CA GLY A 143 -1.01 -7.75 -58.73
C GLY A 143 -0.41 -8.86 -59.62
N GLY A 144 -0.03 -9.99 -59.04
CA GLY A 144 0.54 -11.13 -59.78
C GLY A 144 -0.48 -11.77 -60.73
N LEU A 145 -1.70 -12.01 -60.25
CA LEU A 145 -2.82 -12.46 -61.09
C LEU A 145 -3.18 -11.40 -62.13
N GLY A 146 -3.08 -10.12 -61.76
CA GLY A 146 -3.23 -8.93 -62.59
C GLY A 146 -2.22 -8.80 -63.74
N ILE A 147 -0.98 -9.29 -63.58
CA ILE A 147 0.01 -9.26 -64.66
C ILE A 147 -0.06 -10.56 -65.48
N GLY A 148 -0.32 -11.68 -64.80
CA GLY A 148 -0.52 -12.99 -65.43
C GLY A 148 -1.64 -12.98 -66.46
N TRP A 149 -2.77 -12.31 -66.19
CA TRP A 149 -3.88 -12.26 -67.16
C TRP A 149 -3.53 -11.43 -68.41
N LEU A 150 -2.78 -10.33 -68.27
CA LEU A 150 -2.35 -9.54 -69.44
C LEU A 150 -1.54 -10.42 -70.40
N MET A 151 -0.62 -11.22 -69.85
CA MET A 151 0.19 -12.14 -70.66
C MET A 151 -0.69 -13.19 -71.36
N THR A 152 -1.73 -13.70 -70.69
CA THR A 152 -2.67 -14.64 -71.34
C THR A 152 -3.54 -14.00 -72.41
N LEU A 153 -3.92 -12.72 -72.27
CA LEU A 153 -4.66 -11.99 -73.31
C LEU A 153 -3.82 -11.80 -74.57
N PHE A 154 -2.53 -11.48 -74.43
CA PHE A 154 -1.63 -11.33 -75.57
C PHE A 154 -1.28 -12.68 -76.22
N ALA A 155 -1.22 -13.76 -75.44
CA ALA A 155 -0.98 -15.12 -75.96
C ALA A 155 -2.23 -15.76 -76.60
N SER A 156 -3.45 -15.33 -76.23
CA SER A 156 -4.70 -15.97 -76.67
C SER A 156 -4.96 -15.91 -78.18
N PRO A 157 -4.72 -14.79 -78.89
CA PRO A 157 -4.90 -14.73 -80.35
C PRO A 157 -3.97 -15.70 -81.10
N LEU A 158 -2.77 -15.96 -80.57
CA LEU A 158 -1.81 -16.92 -81.12
C LEU A 158 -2.24 -18.38 -80.91
N ALA A 159 -2.87 -18.70 -79.78
CA ALA A 159 -3.31 -20.06 -79.46
C ALA A 159 -4.56 -20.51 -80.24
N ILE A 160 -5.45 -19.57 -80.59
CA ILE A 160 -6.69 -19.84 -81.36
C ILE A 160 -6.37 -20.36 -82.78
N LEU A 161 -5.21 -20.01 -83.33
CA LEU A 161 -4.78 -20.46 -84.66
C LEU A 161 -4.41 -21.95 -84.71
N GLY A 162 -4.09 -22.57 -83.57
CA GLY A 162 -3.74 -23.99 -83.49
C GLY A 162 -4.90 -24.88 -83.04
N VAL A 163 -5.57 -24.52 -81.95
CA VAL A 163 -6.66 -25.32 -81.37
C VAL A 163 -7.66 -24.39 -80.65
N PRO A 164 -8.85 -24.14 -81.21
CA PRO A 164 -9.76 -23.09 -80.72
C PRO A 164 -10.29 -23.36 -79.31
N PHE A 165 -10.40 -24.63 -78.91
CA PHE A 165 -10.84 -25.04 -77.58
C PHE A 165 -9.91 -24.54 -76.46
N ILE A 166 -8.59 -24.67 -76.66
CA ILE A 166 -7.58 -24.23 -75.68
C ILE A 166 -7.62 -22.71 -75.50
N GLY A 167 -7.82 -21.96 -76.58
CA GLY A 167 -7.96 -20.51 -76.54
C GLY A 167 -9.13 -20.04 -75.68
N ILE A 168 -10.31 -20.65 -75.84
CA ILE A 168 -11.52 -20.29 -75.07
C ILE A 168 -11.36 -20.61 -73.57
N THR A 169 -10.82 -21.78 -73.23
CA THR A 169 -10.61 -22.16 -71.83
C THR A 169 -9.55 -21.31 -71.14
N GLN A 170 -8.50 -20.91 -71.87
CA GLN A 170 -7.43 -20.03 -71.36
C GLN A 170 -7.96 -18.62 -71.08
N LEU A 171 -8.82 -18.09 -71.95
CA LEU A 171 -9.46 -16.78 -71.77
C LEU A 171 -10.45 -16.81 -70.59
N GLY A 172 -11.24 -17.88 -70.47
CA GLY A 172 -12.17 -18.06 -69.34
C GLY A 172 -11.46 -18.18 -67.98
N LEU A 173 -10.36 -18.94 -67.92
CA LEU A 173 -9.55 -19.08 -66.71
C LEU A 173 -8.87 -17.75 -66.32
N GLY A 174 -8.37 -17.01 -67.32
CA GLY A 174 -7.79 -15.68 -67.12
C GLY A 174 -8.82 -14.67 -66.57
N LEU A 175 -10.01 -14.61 -67.15
CA LEU A 175 -11.09 -13.72 -66.68
C LEU A 175 -11.57 -14.09 -65.27
N GLY A 176 -11.66 -15.40 -64.96
CA GLY A 176 -11.99 -15.88 -63.62
C GLY A 176 -10.97 -15.46 -62.56
N LEU A 177 -9.67 -15.53 -62.86
CA LEU A 177 -8.60 -15.12 -61.95
C LEU A 177 -8.58 -13.60 -61.72
N ILE A 178 -8.91 -12.79 -62.72
CA ILE A 178 -9.09 -11.32 -62.54
C ILE A 178 -10.26 -11.05 -61.59
N GLY A 179 -11.38 -11.73 -61.78
CA GLY A 179 -12.54 -11.61 -60.89
C GLY A 179 -12.17 -11.94 -59.44
N ALA A 180 -11.43 -13.04 -59.23
CA ALA A 180 -10.94 -13.43 -57.92
C ALA A 180 -9.95 -12.39 -57.34
N ALA A 181 -9.03 -11.86 -58.15
CA ALA A 181 -8.08 -10.84 -57.75
C ALA A 181 -8.75 -9.52 -57.35
N LEU A 182 -9.76 -9.07 -58.09
CA LEU A 182 -10.54 -7.86 -57.78
C LEU A 182 -11.37 -8.03 -56.51
N LEU A 183 -12.00 -9.19 -56.30
CA LEU A 183 -12.73 -9.48 -55.07
C LEU A 183 -11.78 -9.53 -53.86
N ALA A 184 -10.65 -10.22 -53.97
CA ALA A 184 -9.63 -10.27 -52.92
C ALA A 184 -9.08 -8.87 -52.61
N GLY A 185 -8.78 -8.06 -53.64
CA GLY A 185 -8.36 -6.67 -53.49
C GLY A 185 -9.43 -5.80 -52.83
N TRP A 186 -10.70 -5.95 -53.20
CA TRP A 186 -11.81 -5.18 -52.64
C TRP A 186 -12.06 -5.52 -51.16
N VAL A 187 -12.04 -6.81 -50.80
CA VAL A 187 -12.15 -7.27 -49.40
C VAL A 187 -10.97 -6.71 -48.58
N THR A 188 -9.76 -6.78 -49.14
CA THR A 188 -8.55 -6.25 -48.50
C THR A 188 -8.63 -4.73 -48.29
N TYR A 189 -9.14 -3.99 -49.29
CA TYR A 189 -9.32 -2.54 -49.19
C TYR A 189 -10.34 -2.15 -48.12
N LYS A 190 -11.50 -2.84 -48.07
CA LYS A 190 -12.51 -2.60 -47.05
C LYS A 190 -11.99 -2.87 -45.65
N PHE A 191 -11.24 -3.96 -45.48
CA PHE A 191 -10.64 -4.31 -44.19
C PHE A 191 -9.59 -3.28 -43.76
N SER A 192 -8.71 -2.87 -44.68
CA SER A 192 -7.71 -1.83 -44.44
C SER A 192 -8.34 -0.48 -44.07
N ALA A 193 -9.42 -0.08 -44.74
CA ALA A 193 -10.13 1.17 -44.45
C ALA A 193 -10.80 1.19 -43.06
N VAL A 194 -11.35 0.05 -42.61
CA VAL A 194 -11.90 -0.07 -41.25
C VAL A 194 -10.78 0.02 -40.21
N PHE A 195 -9.65 -0.63 -40.48
CA PHE A 195 -8.51 -0.65 -39.58
C PHE A 195 -7.81 0.71 -39.44
N LEU A 196 -7.64 1.45 -40.53
CA LEU A 196 -7.14 2.83 -40.52
C LEU A 196 -8.00 3.76 -39.66
N LYS A 197 -9.33 3.62 -39.74
CA LYS A 197 -10.26 4.36 -38.88
C LYS A 197 -10.12 3.98 -37.40
N ALA A 198 -9.98 2.68 -37.10
CA ALA A 198 -9.77 2.20 -35.74
C ALA A 198 -8.45 2.72 -35.15
N HIS A 199 -7.36 2.66 -35.92
CA HIS A 199 -6.05 3.16 -35.50
C HIS A 199 -6.06 4.68 -35.29
N MET A 200 -6.65 5.46 -36.21
CA MET A 200 -6.81 6.90 -36.04
C MET A 200 -7.68 7.25 -34.82
N ALA A 201 -8.74 6.50 -34.54
CA ALA A 201 -9.58 6.71 -33.35
C ALA A 201 -8.78 6.45 -32.05
N LEU A 202 -7.95 5.40 -32.04
CA LEU A 202 -7.09 5.07 -30.90
C LEU A 202 -6.03 6.15 -30.67
N VAL A 203 -5.35 6.61 -31.73
CA VAL A 203 -4.38 7.71 -31.66
C VAL A 203 -5.04 9.00 -31.18
N HIS A 204 -6.22 9.34 -31.71
CA HIS A 204 -6.96 10.52 -31.29
C HIS A 204 -7.36 10.44 -29.81
N TRP A 205 -7.85 9.29 -29.34
CA TRP A 205 -8.15 9.06 -27.94
C TRP A 205 -6.90 9.19 -27.05
N ALA A 206 -5.76 8.65 -27.48
CA ALA A 206 -4.51 8.73 -26.76
C ALA A 206 -4.01 10.18 -26.66
N LEU A 207 -4.06 10.94 -27.75
CA LEU A 207 -3.73 12.36 -27.77
C LEU A 207 -4.68 13.19 -26.90
N ALA A 208 -5.99 12.91 -26.94
CA ALA A 208 -6.97 13.56 -26.08
C ALA A 208 -6.74 13.25 -24.59
N LYS A 209 -6.28 12.04 -24.26
CA LYS A 209 -5.92 11.66 -22.90
C LYS A 209 -4.64 12.37 -22.44
N LEU A 210 -3.64 12.50 -23.31
CA LEU A 210 -2.42 13.24 -23.03
C LEU A 210 -2.69 14.73 -22.81
N ASN A 211 -3.59 15.32 -23.61
CA ASN A 211 -3.92 16.74 -23.49
C ASN A 211 -4.70 17.05 -22.21
N ARG A 212 -5.65 16.19 -21.81
CA ARG A 212 -6.33 16.29 -20.51
C ARG A 212 -5.39 16.19 -19.31
N GLY A 213 -4.29 15.46 -19.46
CA GLY A 213 -3.25 15.41 -18.43
C GLY A 213 -2.51 16.74 -18.25
N LYS A 214 -2.37 17.56 -19.30
CA LYS A 214 -1.67 18.85 -19.23
C LYS A 214 -2.47 19.93 -18.50
N GLU A 215 -3.78 19.95 -18.67
CA GLU A 215 -4.70 20.89 -18.00
C GLU A 215 -4.79 20.66 -16.47
N ALA A 216 -4.35 19.49 -15.98
CA ALA A 216 -4.39 19.14 -14.54
C ALA A 216 -3.19 19.66 -13.73
N TRP A 217 -2.15 20.18 -14.40
CA TRP A 217 -0.93 20.71 -13.78
C TRP A 217 -0.64 22.17 -14.17
N SER A 218 -1.57 22.82 -14.89
CA SER A 218 -1.60 24.26 -15.16
C SER A 218 -2.53 24.95 -14.18
#